data_AF-A0A829R355-F1
#
_entry.id   AF-A0A829R355-F1
#
_cell.length_a   1.000
_cell.length_b   1.000
_cell.length_c   1.000
_cell.angle_alpha   90.00
_cell.angle_beta   90.00
_cell.angle_gamma   90.00
#
_symmetry.space_group_name_H-M   'P 1'
#
loop_
_entity.id
_entity.type
_entity.pdbx_description
1 polymer ?
#
loop_
_entity_poly.entity_id
_entity_poly.type
_entity_poly.pdbx_seq_one_letter_code
_entity_poly.pdbx_strand_id
1 'polypeptide(L)'
;MPQDEKGTNSNRWLSVILLKHQNPNDLVTFLAKHNVESRRVWKPMHRQPILQGHKYVQSGDASISDELFNKGVCLPSGSNLTVEEQAFVIRLVNEFLNNRSEVRKQ
;
A
#
# COMPACT_ATOMS: atom_id res chain seq x y z
N MET A 1 -2.97 12.14 1.69
CA MET A 1 -4.13 11.54 2.38
C MET A 1 -5.35 12.40 2.06
N PRO A 2 -6.56 11.82 1.94
CA PRO A 2 -7.78 12.62 1.96
C PRO A 2 -7.72 13.51 3.20
N GLN A 3 -8.04 14.79 3.02
CA GLN A 3 -8.19 15.70 4.16
C GLN A 3 -9.43 15.25 4.95
N ASP A 4 -9.36 15.34 6.28
CA ASP A 4 -10.51 15.03 7.12
C ASP A 4 -11.66 15.99 6.76
N GLU A 5 -12.87 15.46 6.61
CA GLU A 5 -14.05 16.29 6.38
C GLU A 5 -14.34 17.15 7.61
N LYS A 6 -14.99 18.31 7.40
CA LYS A 6 -15.30 19.24 8.48
C LYS A 6 -16.13 18.55 9.58
N GLY A 7 -15.60 18.55 10.81
CA GLY A 7 -16.25 17.91 11.96
C GLY A 7 -15.90 16.43 12.15
N THR A 8 -15.00 15.88 11.33
CA THR A 8 -14.46 14.52 11.47
C THR A 8 -12.97 14.56 11.78
N ASN A 9 -12.46 13.50 12.41
CA ASN A 9 -11.02 13.29 12.61
C ASN A 9 -10.67 11.86 12.23
N SER A 10 -9.69 11.68 11.35
CA SER A 10 -9.16 10.34 11.10
C SER A 10 -8.44 9.84 12.35
N ASN A 11 -8.77 8.62 12.78
CA ASN A 11 -8.02 7.93 13.83
C ASN A 11 -6.66 7.39 13.34
N ARG A 12 -6.34 7.58 12.05
CA ARG A 12 -5.07 7.18 11.42
C ARG A 12 -4.71 5.71 11.66
N TRP A 13 -5.70 4.84 11.74
CA TRP A 13 -5.53 3.42 12.02
C TRP A 13 -4.66 2.68 10.99
N LEU A 14 -4.55 3.21 9.77
CA LEU A 14 -3.76 2.59 8.71
C LEU A 14 -3.01 3.63 7.87
N SER A 15 -1.73 3.33 7.64
CA SER A 15 -0.85 4.02 6.70
C SER A 15 -0.70 3.19 5.43
N VAL A 16 -1.10 3.76 4.30
CA VAL A 16 -1.08 3.09 2.99
C VAL A 16 -0.38 3.97 1.98
N ILE A 17 0.46 3.36 1.13
CA ILE A 17 1.09 4.01 -0.02
C ILE A 17 0.68 3.34 -1.32
N LEU A 18 0.68 4.11 -2.41
CA LEU A 18 0.47 3.61 -3.77
C LEU A 18 1.77 3.73 -4.55
N LEU A 19 2.27 2.61 -5.06
CA LEU A 19 3.46 2.57 -5.91
C LEU A 19 3.09 2.88 -7.36
N LYS A 20 3.90 3.71 -8.01
CA LYS A 20 3.66 4.10 -9.42
C LYS A 20 4.16 3.06 -10.41
N HIS A 21 5.37 2.53 -10.19
CA HIS A 21 6.08 1.70 -11.17
C HIS A 21 6.64 0.40 -10.60
N GLN A 22 6.67 0.26 -9.29
CA GLN A 22 7.24 -0.87 -8.58
C GLN A 22 6.16 -1.90 -8.26
N ASN A 23 6.54 -3.18 -8.25
CA ASN A 23 5.66 -4.24 -7.78
C ASN A 23 5.51 -4.14 -6.25
N PRO A 24 4.30 -4.00 -5.70
CA PRO A 24 4.09 -3.96 -4.24
C PRO A 24 4.65 -5.16 -3.48
N ASN A 25 4.66 -6.36 -4.09
CA ASN A 25 5.22 -7.56 -3.44
C ASN A 25 6.73 -7.46 -3.24
N ASP A 26 7.45 -6.75 -4.12
CA ASP A 26 8.88 -6.54 -3.99
C ASP A 26 9.17 -5.66 -2.78
N LEU A 27 8.37 -4.61 -2.55
CA LEU A 27 8.50 -3.76 -1.36
C LEU A 27 8.18 -4.54 -0.09
N VAL A 28 7.10 -5.32 -0.09
CA VAL A 28 6.74 -6.16 1.07
C VAL A 28 7.87 -7.13 1.42
N THR A 29 8.44 -7.78 0.40
CA THR A 29 9.57 -8.71 0.57
C THR A 29 10.82 -7.98 1.07
N PHE A 30 11.10 -6.78 0.56
CA PHE A 30 12.23 -5.96 0.99
C PHE A 30 12.10 -5.53 2.45
N LEU A 31 10.92 -5.08 2.88
CA LEU A 31 10.66 -4.70 4.27
C LEU A 31 10.73 -5.92 5.20
N ALA A 32 10.20 -7.07 4.79
CA ALA A 32 10.27 -8.30 5.56
C ALA A 32 11.71 -8.75 5.84
N LYS A 33 12.65 -8.57 4.89
CA LYS A 33 14.09 -8.85 5.11
C LYS A 33 14.72 -7.98 6.20
N HIS A 34 14.13 -6.84 6.52
CA HIS A 34 14.56 -5.91 7.56
C HIS A 34 13.69 -6.02 8.82
N ASN A 35 12.94 -7.11 8.99
CA ASN A 35 12.02 -7.35 10.10
C ASN A 35 10.89 -6.31 10.22
N VAL A 36 10.52 -5.68 9.11
CA VAL A 36 9.38 -4.76 9.04
C VAL A 36 8.20 -5.47 8.39
N GLU A 37 7.17 -5.74 9.19
CA GLU A 37 5.93 -6.32 8.66
C GLU A 37 5.18 -5.29 7.80
N SER A 38 4.78 -5.69 6.60
CA SER A 38 3.92 -4.92 5.73
C SER A 38 3.01 -5.86 4.95
N ARG A 39 1.90 -5.35 4.43
CA ARG A 39 0.89 -6.18 3.74
C ARG A 39 0.41 -5.50 2.48
N ARG A 40 -0.09 -6.29 1.54
CA ARG A 40 -0.88 -5.77 0.42
C ARG A 40 -2.17 -5.16 0.95
N VAL A 41 -2.68 -4.14 0.27
CA VAL A 41 -4.06 -3.70 0.51
C VAL A 41 -5.03 -4.84 0.20
N TRP A 42 -6.25 -4.76 0.73
CA TRP A 42 -7.22 -5.85 0.62
C TRP A 42 -7.50 -6.24 -0.82
N LYS A 43 -7.56 -7.56 -1.05
CA LYS A 43 -7.98 -8.12 -2.34
C LYS A 43 -9.44 -7.71 -2.61
N PRO A 44 -9.74 -7.11 -3.78
CA PRO A 44 -11.09 -6.65 -4.09
C PRO A 44 -12.12 -7.77 -4.00
N MET A 45 -13.31 -7.43 -3.49
CA MET A 45 -14.37 -8.42 -3.24
C MET A 45 -14.77 -9.17 -4.51
N HIS A 46 -14.90 -8.49 -5.65
CA HIS A 46 -15.26 -9.13 -6.93
C HIS A 46 -14.22 -10.13 -7.44
N ARG A 47 -13.00 -10.14 -6.89
CA ARG A 47 -11.95 -11.13 -7.20
C ARG A 47 -11.93 -12.32 -6.25
N GLN A 48 -12.80 -12.36 -5.24
CA GLN A 48 -12.88 -13.50 -4.33
C GLN A 48 -13.56 -14.68 -5.02
N PRO A 49 -13.06 -15.92 -4.88
CA PRO A 49 -13.63 -17.09 -5.55
C PRO A 49 -15.14 -17.25 -5.32
N ILE A 50 -15.61 -16.97 -4.10
CA ILE A 50 -17.02 -17.05 -3.72
C ILE A 50 -17.93 -16.06 -4.47
N LEU A 51 -17.37 -14.99 -5.03
CA LEU A 51 -18.09 -13.97 -5.79
C LEU A 51 -17.92 -14.11 -7.31
N GLN A 52 -17.31 -15.20 -7.79
CA GLN A 52 -17.25 -15.49 -9.22
C GLN A 52 -18.66 -15.58 -9.82
N GLY A 53 -18.85 -15.02 -11.02
CA GLY A 53 -20.13 -15.01 -11.73
C GLY A 53 -21.16 -14.00 -11.20
N HIS A 54 -20.90 -13.33 -10.09
CA HIS A 54 -21.81 -12.31 -9.54
C HIS A 54 -21.59 -10.97 -10.24
N LYS A 55 -22.65 -10.13 -10.25
CA LYS A 55 -22.59 -8.79 -10.84
C LYS A 55 -21.59 -7.91 -10.06
N TYR A 56 -20.63 -7.34 -10.78
CA TYR A 56 -19.73 -6.31 -10.27
C TYR A 56 -20.14 -4.95 -10.87
N VAL A 57 -20.51 -4.00 -10.02
CA VAL A 57 -20.82 -2.62 -10.44
C VAL A 57 -19.58 -1.77 -10.20
N GLN A 58 -19.06 -1.18 -11.28
CA GLN A 58 -17.92 -0.27 -11.23
C GLN A 58 -18.31 1.12 -11.71
N SER A 59 -17.58 2.13 -11.24
CA SER A 59 -17.69 3.49 -11.73
C SER A 59 -16.70 3.68 -12.87
N GLY A 60 -17.19 3.94 -14.08
CA GLY A 60 -16.38 4.06 -15.29
C GLY A 60 -15.93 2.71 -15.88
N ASP A 61 -14.94 2.78 -16.77
CA ASP A 61 -14.50 1.62 -17.57
C ASP A 61 -13.53 0.69 -16.84
N ALA A 62 -12.93 1.16 -15.73
CA ALA A 62 -11.89 0.44 -15.00
C ALA A 62 -12.25 0.21 -13.53
N SER A 63 -11.84 -0.95 -13.00
CA SER A 63 -11.99 -1.26 -11.58
C SER A 63 -11.00 -0.46 -10.73
N ILE A 64 -11.48 0.57 -10.05
CA ILE A 64 -10.69 1.37 -9.10
C ILE A 64 -10.11 0.47 -8.00
N SER A 65 -10.89 -0.49 -7.50
CA SER A 65 -10.44 -1.43 -6.48
C SER A 65 -9.30 -2.33 -6.96
N ASP A 66 -9.31 -2.75 -8.23
CA ASP A 66 -8.20 -3.52 -8.80
C ASP A 66 -6.94 -2.67 -8.95
N GLU A 67 -7.09 -1.42 -9.37
CA GLU A 67 -5.96 -0.50 -9.46
C GLU A 67 -5.31 -0.27 -8.09
N LEU A 68 -6.11 0.03 -7.07
CA LEU A 68 -5.62 0.21 -5.70
C LEU A 68 -4.95 -1.07 -5.19
N PHE A 69 -5.53 -2.24 -5.44
CA PHE A 69 -4.92 -3.52 -5.07
C PHE A 69 -3.58 -3.75 -5.74
N ASN A 70 -3.48 -3.46 -7.03
CA ASN A 70 -2.27 -3.69 -7.82
C ASN A 70 -1.12 -2.74 -7.46
N LYS A 71 -1.40 -1.60 -6.81
CA LYS A 71 -0.40 -0.58 -6.45
C LYS A 71 -0.17 -0.42 -4.94
N GLY A 72 -1.09 -0.89 -4.11
CA GLY A 72 -1.14 -0.54 -2.69
C GLY A 72 -0.33 -1.44 -1.77
N VAL A 73 0.35 -0.80 -0.81
CA VAL A 73 1.01 -1.44 0.35
C VAL A 73 0.59 -0.76 1.64
N CYS A 74 0.18 -1.55 2.62
CA CYS A 74 -0.04 -1.16 4.00
C CYS A 74 1.30 -1.21 4.76
N LEU A 75 1.66 -0.09 5.39
CA LEU A 75 2.83 0.05 6.25
C LEU A 75 2.48 -0.19 7.72
N PRO A 76 3.48 -0.44 8.60
CA PRO A 76 3.27 -0.47 10.05
C PRO A 76 2.50 0.75 10.53
N SER A 77 1.44 0.51 11.30
CA SER A 77 0.53 1.56 11.80
C SER A 77 0.15 1.32 13.26
N GLY A 78 0.98 0.57 14.00
CA GLY A 78 0.75 0.28 15.41
C GLY A 78 0.82 1.54 16.26
N SER A 79 -0.05 1.66 17.27
CA SER A 79 -0.04 2.80 18.20
C SER A 79 1.19 2.86 19.10
N ASN A 80 1.96 1.77 19.16
CA ASN A 80 3.22 1.65 19.89
C ASN A 80 4.46 1.93 19.02
N LEU A 81 4.28 2.33 17.75
CA LEU A 81 5.39 2.59 16.84
C LEU A 81 6.09 3.90 17.22
N THR A 82 7.34 3.79 17.69
CA THR A 82 8.17 4.93 18.07
C THR A 82 8.52 5.81 16.88
N VAL A 83 8.97 7.04 17.14
CA VAL A 83 9.41 7.97 16.08
C VAL A 83 10.62 7.40 15.33
N GLU A 84 11.50 6.71 16.04
CA GLU A 84 12.70 6.08 15.52
C GLU A 84 12.35 4.90 14.59
N GLU A 85 11.37 4.06 14.98
CA GLU A 85 10.85 2.98 14.13
C GLU A 85 10.14 3.52 12.90
N GLN A 86 9.33 4.58 13.05
CA GLN A 86 8.71 5.27 11.91
C GLN A 86 9.77 5.79 10.93
N ALA A 87 10.80 6.46 11.46
CA ALA A 87 11.91 6.95 10.65
C ALA A 87 12.67 5.79 9.96
N PHE A 88 12.83 4.65 10.62
CA PHE A 88 13.44 3.46 10.01
C PHE A 88 12.61 2.93 8.84
N VAL A 89 11.30 2.78 9.01
CA VAL A 89 10.39 2.37 7.92
C VAL A 89 10.46 3.35 6.76
N ILE A 90 10.43 4.66 7.03
CA ILE A 90 10.53 5.70 5.99
C ILE A 90 11.85 5.59 5.22
N ARG A 91 12.98 5.40 5.92
CA ARG A 91 14.30 5.23 5.28
C ARG A 91 14.31 4.03 4.34
N LEU A 92 13.82 2.87 4.79
CA LEU A 92 13.77 1.65 3.98
C LEU A 92 12.88 1.82 2.74
N VAL A 93 11.71 2.46 2.88
CA VAL A 93 10.84 2.75 1.74
C VAL A 93 11.55 3.65 0.72
N ASN A 94 12.22 4.71 1.17
CA ASN A 94 12.98 5.60 0.29
C ASN A 94 14.14 4.88 -0.40
N GLU A 95 14.89 4.06 0.33
CA GLU A 95 15.98 3.25 -0.23
C GLU A 95 15.47 2.31 -1.34
N PHE A 96 14.39 1.58 -1.07
CA PHE A 96 13.76 0.70 -2.06
C PHE A 96 13.35 1.45 -3.34
N LEU A 97 12.79 2.65 -3.18
CA LEU A 97 12.36 3.47 -4.31
C LEU A 97 13.55 4.03 -5.10
N ASN A 98 14.64 4.41 -4.41
CA ASN A 98 15.81 5.02 -5.04
C ASN A 98 16.67 3.99 -5.78
N ASN A 99 16.92 2.82 -5.19
CA ASN A 99 17.82 1.79 -5.74
C ASN A 99 17.37 1.20 -7.09
N ARG A 100 16.09 1.35 -7.47
CA ARG A 100 15.58 0.92 -8.79
C ARG A 100 15.48 2.02 -9.84
N SER A 101 15.73 3.27 -9.47
CA SER A 101 15.78 4.39 -10.42
C SER A 101 17.05 4.34 -11.28
N GLU A 102 18.15 3.80 -10.72
CA GLU A 102 19.46 3.76 -11.37
C GLU A 102 19.55 2.67 -12.45
N VAL A 103 18.86 1.54 -12.26
CA VAL A 103 18.83 0.43 -13.22
C VAL A 103 18.06 0.79 -14.50
N ARG A 104 17.24 1.84 -14.50
CA ARG A 104 16.48 2.29 -15.68
C ARG A 104 17.21 3.33 -16.56
N LYS A 105 18.46 3.68 -16.23
CA LYS A 105 19.30 4.62 -17.01
C LYS A 105 20.41 3.95 -17.83
N GLN A 106 20.41 2.62 -17.96
CA GLN A 106 21.27 1.88 -18.89
C GLN A 106 20.42 1.22 -19.98
#